data_AF-A0A2K0PEK3-F1
#
_entry.id   AF-A0A2K0PEK3-F1
#
_cell.length_a   1.000
_cell.length_b   1.000
_cell.length_c   1.000
_cell.angle_alpha   90.00
_cell.angle_beta   90.00
_cell.angle_gamma   90.00
#
_symmetry.space_group_name_H-M   'P 1'
#
loop_
_entity.id
_entity.type
_entity.pdbx_description
1 polymer ?
#
loop_
_entity_poly.entity_id
_entity_poly.type
_entity_poly.pdbx_seq_one_letter_code
_entity_poly.pdbx_strand_id
1 'polypeptide(L)'
;MSEITVKNISPAVAGWWAKFRDDDGTEWYSPIAAWALCEVDYFGAGNTRREILPVLTSELGMGPHPSDEGYCACLYLPDEKFTLSGEQGSFAWYPVNSNSNNGNSGAES
;
A
#
# COMPACT_ATOMS: atom_id res chain seq x y z
N MET A 1 -1.70 -2.31 20.84
CA MET A 1 -1.08 -2.66 19.55
C MET A 1 -1.32 -4.14 19.35
N SER A 2 -1.72 -4.55 18.14
CA SER A 2 -1.90 -5.96 17.85
C SER A 2 -0.57 -6.70 17.87
N GLU A 3 -0.56 -7.92 18.38
CA GLU A 3 0.62 -8.79 18.33
C GLU A 3 0.53 -9.67 17.09
N ILE A 4 1.56 -9.60 16.23
CA ILE A 4 1.61 -10.33 14.96
C ILE A 4 2.72 -11.37 15.02
N THR A 5 2.36 -12.63 14.84
CA THR A 5 3.32 -13.72 14.62
C THR A 5 3.24 -14.20 13.18
N VAL A 6 4.29 -13.94 12.39
CA VAL A 6 4.41 -14.42 11.01
C VAL A 6 4.66 -15.93 10.99
N LYS A 7 3.86 -16.68 10.24
CA LYS A 7 4.01 -18.13 10.05
C LYS A 7 4.61 -18.49 8.72
N ASN A 8 4.31 -17.72 7.67
CA ASN A 8 4.84 -17.95 6.34
C ASN A 8 4.86 -16.63 5.55
N ILE A 9 5.77 -16.52 4.59
CA ILE A 9 5.86 -15.41 3.65
C ILE A 9 5.93 -15.98 2.23
N SER A 10 5.06 -15.49 1.36
CA SER A 10 5.09 -15.79 -0.08
C SER A 10 5.26 -14.50 -0.88
N PRO A 11 6.12 -14.47 -1.91
CA PRO A 11 6.31 -13.27 -2.71
C PRO A 11 5.01 -12.85 -3.40
N ALA A 12 4.78 -11.55 -3.51
CA ALA A 12 3.69 -11.02 -4.30
C ALA A 12 4.11 -10.96 -5.78
N VAL A 13 3.16 -11.23 -6.67
CA VAL A 13 3.36 -10.96 -8.10
C VAL A 13 3.44 -9.45 -8.29
N ALA A 14 4.29 -8.97 -9.20
CA ALA A 14 4.37 -7.55 -9.52
C ALA A 14 3.00 -7.01 -9.98
N GLY A 15 2.64 -5.80 -9.55
CA GLY A 15 1.34 -5.18 -9.82
C GLY A 15 0.36 -5.25 -8.66
N TRP A 16 0.70 -5.86 -7.53
CA TRP A 16 -0.08 -5.74 -6.30
C TRP A 16 0.28 -4.46 -5.53
N TRP A 17 -0.76 -3.69 -5.15
CA TRP A 17 -0.63 -2.42 -4.46
C TRP A 17 -1.59 -2.34 -3.27
N ALA A 18 -1.14 -1.78 -2.15
CA ALA A 18 -2.00 -1.36 -1.07
C ALA A 18 -2.39 0.10 -1.30
N LYS A 19 -3.70 0.37 -1.39
CA LYS A 19 -4.27 1.71 -1.52
C LYS A 19 -4.73 2.19 -0.15
N PHE A 20 -4.30 3.39 0.19
CA PHE A 20 -4.68 4.11 1.40
C PHE A 20 -5.44 5.37 1.04
N ARG A 21 -6.23 5.85 1.99
CA ARG A 21 -6.95 7.11 1.89
C ARG A 21 -6.89 7.83 3.22
N ASP A 22 -6.32 9.03 3.19
CA ASP A 22 -6.23 9.89 4.36
C ASP A 22 -7.56 10.61 4.61
N ASP A 23 -7.71 11.19 5.80
CA ASP A 23 -8.95 11.86 6.23
C ASP A 23 -9.35 13.06 5.34
N ASP A 24 -8.36 13.70 4.70
CA ASP A 24 -8.56 14.80 3.75
C ASP A 24 -9.02 14.31 2.36
N GLY A 25 -9.09 12.99 2.17
CA GLY A 25 -9.46 12.33 0.92
C GLY A 25 -8.29 12.08 -0.03
N THR A 26 -7.06 12.43 0.35
CA THR A 26 -5.86 12.14 -0.43
C THR A 26 -5.66 10.62 -0.51
N GLU A 27 -5.45 10.13 -1.73
CA GLU A 27 -5.19 8.71 -1.97
C GLU A 27 -3.71 8.51 -2.30
N TRP A 28 -3.10 7.51 -1.65
CA TRP A 28 -1.73 7.11 -1.92
C TRP A 28 -1.61 5.59 -1.89
N TYR A 29 -0.52 5.09 -2.47
CA TYR A 29 -0.30 3.68 -2.71
C TYR A 29 1.04 3.23 -2.13
N SER A 30 1.14 1.94 -1.82
CA SER A 30 2.40 1.29 -1.47
C SER A 30 2.50 -0.05 -2.20
N PRO A 31 3.64 -0.39 -2.82
CA PRO A 31 3.80 -1.67 -3.49
C PRO A 31 3.79 -2.81 -2.46
N ILE A 32 3.03 -3.86 -2.74
CA ILE A 32 3.00 -5.05 -1.89
C ILE A 32 4.19 -5.94 -2.29
N ALA A 33 5.17 -6.08 -1.40
CA ALA A 33 6.36 -6.89 -1.67
C ALA A 33 6.09 -8.39 -1.53
N ALA A 34 5.25 -8.75 -0.56
CA ALA A 34 4.92 -10.14 -0.24
C ALA A 34 3.56 -10.23 0.48
N TRP A 35 3.09 -11.46 0.66
CA TRP A 35 1.96 -11.80 1.51
C TRP A 35 2.47 -12.60 2.70
N ALA A 36 2.07 -12.20 3.90
CA ALA A 36 2.40 -12.90 5.13
C ALA A 36 1.16 -13.61 5.68
N LEU A 37 1.25 -14.92 5.89
CA LEU A 37 0.28 -15.64 6.71
C LEU A 37 0.65 -15.42 8.18
N CYS A 38 -0.23 -14.76 8.91
CA CYS A 38 -0.01 -14.30 10.27
C CYS A 38 -1.03 -14.90 11.24
N GLU A 39 -0.60 -15.09 12.48
CA GLU A 39 -1.49 -15.16 13.64
C GLU A 39 -1.50 -13.78 14.31
N VAL A 40 -2.68 -13.18 14.45
CA VAL A 40 -2.88 -11.81 14.96
C VAL A 40 -3.72 -11.87 16.22
N ASP A 41 -3.19 -11.36 17.34
CA ASP A 41 -3.96 -11.11 18.56
C ASP A 41 -4.28 -9.61 18.67
N TYR A 42 -5.53 -9.28 18.38
CA TYR A 42 -6.01 -7.90 18.46
C TYR A 42 -6.15 -7.49 19.92
N PHE A 43 -5.40 -6.44 20.28
CA PHE A 43 -5.45 -5.82 21.61
C PHE A 43 -5.17 -6.76 22.79
N GLY A 44 -4.46 -7.87 22.56
CA GLY A 44 -4.13 -8.85 23.61
C GLY A 44 -5.36 -9.52 24.22
N ALA A 45 -6.44 -9.65 23.44
CA ALA A 45 -7.68 -10.26 23.88
C ALA A 45 -7.57 -11.79 24.04
N GLY A 46 -6.43 -12.38 23.67
CA GLY A 46 -6.20 -13.83 23.71
C GLY A 46 -6.94 -14.59 22.61
N ASN A 47 -7.54 -13.87 21.65
CA ASN A 47 -8.33 -14.43 20.56
C ASN A 47 -7.57 -14.27 19.25
N THR A 48 -6.64 -15.19 19.00
CA THR A 48 -5.79 -15.15 17.82
C THR A 48 -6.58 -15.49 16.55
N ARG A 49 -6.44 -14.66 15.52
CA ARG A 49 -7.02 -14.89 14.19
C ARG A 49 -5.92 -15.19 13.20
N ARG A 50 -6.23 -15.99 12.19
CA ARG A 50 -5.34 -16.19 11.04
C ARG A 50 -5.70 -15.24 9.93
N GLU A 51 -4.72 -14.47 9.48
CA GLU A 51 -4.90 -13.46 8.44
C GLU A 51 -3.77 -13.55 7.41
N ILE A 52 -4.10 -13.19 6.17
CA ILE A 52 -3.10 -12.93 5.14
C ILE A 52 -2.97 -11.42 5.04
N LEU A 53 -1.80 -10.90 5.41
CA LEU A 53 -1.53 -9.47 5.44
C LEU A 53 -0.55 -9.09 4.33
N PRO A 54 -0.71 -7.92 3.69
CA PRO A 54 0.28 -7.40 2.76
C PRO A 54 1.54 -7.02 3.53
N VAL A 55 2.70 -7.34 2.97
CA VAL A 55 4.00 -6.90 3.47
C VAL A 55 4.37 -5.61 2.76
N LEU A 56 4.45 -4.52 3.52
CA LEU A 56 4.70 -3.17 3.02
C LEU A 56 6.05 -2.66 3.53
N THR A 57 6.62 -1.70 2.80
CA THR A 57 7.83 -0.99 3.22
C THR A 57 7.45 0.24 4.05
N SER A 58 8.16 0.46 5.14
CA SER A 58 8.07 1.63 6.01
C SER A 58 9.46 2.05 6.50
N GLU A 59 9.51 3.08 7.33
CA GLU A 59 10.75 3.54 7.99
C GLU A 59 11.39 2.47 8.88
N LEU A 60 10.60 1.51 9.37
CA LEU A 60 11.07 0.41 10.22
C LEU A 60 11.52 -0.83 9.41
N GLY A 61 11.48 -0.75 8.08
CA GLY A 61 11.83 -1.84 7.18
C GLY A 61 10.59 -2.41 6.48
N MET A 62 10.58 -3.73 6.24
CA MET A 62 9.44 -4.41 5.60
C MET A 62 8.72 -5.30 6.62
N GLY A 63 7.42 -5.13 6.74
CA GLY A 63 6.61 -5.88 7.69
C GLY A 63 5.16 -6.06 7.25
N PRO A 64 4.43 -7.03 7.83
CA PRO A 64 2.99 -7.16 7.62
C PRO A 64 2.27 -5.89 8.09
N HIS A 65 1.38 -5.36 7.26
CA HIS A 65 0.52 -4.23 7.63
C HIS A 65 -0.77 -4.78 8.28
N PRO A 66 -0.99 -4.57 9.58
CA PRO A 66 -2.17 -5.10 10.24
C PRO A 66 -3.42 -4.27 9.93
N SER A 67 -4.57 -4.95 9.95
CA SER A 67 -5.85 -4.36 9.60
C SER A 67 -6.33 -3.25 10.56
N ASP A 68 -5.78 -3.18 11.78
CA ASP A 68 -6.11 -2.19 12.81
C ASP A 68 -5.28 -0.90 12.74
N GLU A 69 -4.18 -0.88 11.97
CA GLU A 69 -3.35 0.32 11.72
C GLU A 69 -3.86 1.17 10.53
N GLY A 70 -5.10 0.94 10.11
CA GLY A 70 -5.75 1.66 9.03
C GLY A 70 -6.13 0.73 7.89
N TYR A 71 -7.35 0.92 7.38
CA TYR A 71 -7.85 0.14 6.28
C TYR A 71 -7.04 0.44 5.01
N CYS A 72 -6.47 -0.61 4.41
CA CYS A 72 -5.92 -0.54 3.06
C CYS A 72 -6.69 -1.49 2.13
N ALA A 73 -6.93 -1.04 0.91
CA ALA A 73 -7.47 -1.90 -0.14
C ALA A 73 -6.31 -2.50 -0.93
N CYS A 74 -6.22 -3.83 -0.97
CA CYS A 74 -5.25 -4.54 -1.79
C CYS A 74 -5.79 -4.66 -3.23
N LEU A 75 -5.10 -4.06 -4.19
CA LEU A 75 -5.52 -3.97 -5.59
C LEU A 75 -4.47 -4.60 -6.50
N TYR A 76 -4.92 -5.34 -7.51
CA TYR A 76 -4.08 -5.82 -8.59
C TYR A 76 -4.17 -4.86 -9.78
N LEU A 77 -3.12 -4.04 -9.94
CA LEU A 77 -2.98 -2.98 -10.93
C LEU A 77 -1.67 -3.17 -11.71
N PRO A 78 -1.58 -4.21 -12.57
CA PRO A 78 -0.33 -4.55 -13.27
C PRO A 78 0.08 -3.54 -14.35
N ASP A 79 -0.90 -2.85 -14.95
CA ASP A 79 -0.68 -1.92 -16.06
C ASP A 79 -0.44 -0.49 -15.58
N GLU A 80 -0.90 -0.16 -14.37
CA GLU A 80 -0.77 1.17 -13.79
C GLU A 80 0.69 1.53 -13.51
N LYS A 81 1.00 2.80 -13.69
CA LYS A 81 2.33 3.36 -13.43
C LYS A 81 2.24 4.28 -12.24
N PHE A 82 3.18 4.11 -11.32
CA PHE A 82 3.26 4.92 -10.12
C PHE A 82 4.63 5.58 -10.02
N THR A 83 4.67 6.74 -9.39
CA THR A 83 5.92 7.40 -8.98
C THR A 83 5.96 7.51 -7.47
N LEU A 84 7.14 7.28 -6.89
CA LEU A 84 7.37 7.53 -5.47
C LEU A 84 7.24 9.03 -5.19
N SER A 85 6.71 9.37 -4.02
CA SER A 85 6.70 10.75 -3.51
C SER A 85 8.12 11.32 -3.51
N GLY A 86 8.25 12.59 -3.89
CA GLY A 86 9.52 13.32 -3.80
C GLY A 86 9.87 13.75 -2.37
N GLU A 87 8.97 13.55 -1.42
CA GLU A 87 9.14 13.94 -0.03
C GLU A 87 10.11 13.01 0.70
N GLN A 88 11.05 13.60 1.45
CA GLN A 88 12.07 12.83 2.16
C GLN A 88 11.42 11.98 3.26
N GLY A 89 11.73 10.68 3.25
CA GLY A 89 11.16 9.71 4.20
C GLY A 89 9.74 9.25 3.86
N SER A 90 9.15 9.71 2.75
CA SER A 90 7.86 9.22 2.29
C SER A 90 8.01 7.90 1.53
N PHE A 91 7.10 6.97 1.84
CA PHE A 91 6.95 5.69 1.12
C PHE A 91 5.69 5.68 0.25
N ALA A 92 5.03 6.83 0.13
CA ALA A 92 3.81 6.98 -0.65
C ALA A 92 4.12 6.99 -2.15
N TRP A 93 3.31 6.27 -2.91
CA TRP A 93 3.32 6.25 -4.37
C TRP A 93 2.03 6.86 -4.90
N TYR A 94 2.15 7.59 -6.00
CA TYR A 94 1.01 8.21 -6.68
C TYR A 94 0.93 7.74 -8.13
N PRO A 95 -0.28 7.51 -8.67
CA PRO A 95 -0.44 7.23 -10.08
C PRO A 95 0.23 8.33 -10.92
N VAL A 96 1.00 7.93 -11.92
CA VAL A 96 1.47 8.86 -12.93
C VAL A 96 0.23 9.26 -13.72
N ASN A 97 -0.21 10.51 -13.58
CA ASN A 97 -1.31 11.03 -14.38
C ASN A 97 -1.01 10.76 -15.86
N SER A 98 -1.76 9.83 -16.47
CA SER A 98 -1.81 9.68 -17.91
C SER A 98 -2.56 10.89 -18.44
N ASN A 99 -1.87 12.03 -18.54
CA ASN A 99 -2.48 13.23 -19.09
C ASN A 99 -2.98 12.90 -20.50
N SER A 100 -4.31 12.87 -20.63
CA SER A 100 -5.01 12.96 -21.90
C SER A 100 -4.39 14.10 -22.70
N ASN A 101 -3.65 13.74 -23.75
CA ASN A 101 -3.42 14.64 -24.87
C ASN A 101 -4.80 15.05 -25.38
N ASN A 102 -5.24 16.28 -25.09
CA ASN A 102 -6.35 16.89 -25.81
C ASN A 102 -6.05 18.35 -26.10
N GLY A 103 -5.67 18.61 -27.35
CA GLY A 103 -6.14 19.77 -28.10
C GLY A 103 -5.52 21.13 -27.81
N ASN A 104 -4.41 21.42 -28.50
CA ASN A 104 -4.07 22.69 -29.15
C ASN A 104 -5.20 23.75 -29.25
N SER A 105 -4.92 24.98 -28.77
CA SER A 105 -5.14 26.19 -29.57
C SER A 105 -4.28 27.33 -29.04
N GLY A 106 -3.40 27.82 -29.91
CA GLY A 106 -2.39 28.83 -29.58
C GLY A 106 -2.92 30.24 -29.41
N ALA A 107 -1.98 31.11 -29.03
CA ALA A 107 -1.95 32.52 -29.42
C ALA A 107 -0.51 33.01 -29.25
N GLU A 108 0.23 33.04 -30.35
CA GLU A 108 1.22 34.10 -30.56
C GLU A 108 0.48 35.44 -30.65
N SER A 109 0.92 36.44 -29.89
CA SER A 109 1.12 37.84 -30.27
C SER A 109 1.57 38.64 -29.06
#